data_AF-A0A6N9UFL9-F1
#
_entry.id   AF-A0A6N9UFL9-F1
#
_cell.length_a   1.000
_cell.length_b   1.000
_cell.length_c   1.000
_cell.angle_alpha   90.00
_cell.angle_beta   90.00
_cell.angle_gamma   90.00
#
_symmetry.space_group_name_H-M   'P 1'
#
loop_
_entity.id
_entity.type
_entity.pdbx_description
1 polymer ?
#
loop_
_entity_poly.entity_id
_entity_poly.type
_entity_poly.pdbx_seq_one_letter_code
_entity_poly.pdbx_strand_id
1 'polypeptide(L)'
;MDVLIHIFVGLHIIGIAALLGGFLTQMKAMGQGTARFTPVMLHGALTMLVTGAVLIGLNQAQDTAVDNVKMGVKLAVLIVILGLVYVKRDEEKVEKPLFGLVGGLTLVNVFIAVLWT
;
A
#
# COMPACT_ATOMS: atom_id res chain seq x y z
N MET A 1 -6.46 24.40 1.51
CA MET A 1 -5.42 23.44 1.96
C MET A 1 -5.01 22.50 0.81
N ASP A 2 -5.32 22.89 -0.42
CA ASP A 2 -5.36 21.95 -1.54
C ASP A 2 -3.96 21.59 -2.04
N VAL A 3 -3.02 22.54 -1.97
CA VAL A 3 -1.59 22.27 -2.22
C VAL A 3 -1.07 21.19 -1.26
N LEU A 4 -1.42 21.27 0.02
CA LEU A 4 -1.00 20.29 1.02
C LEU A 4 -1.62 18.91 0.71
N ILE A 5 -2.91 18.86 0.39
CA ILE A 5 -3.60 17.64 -0.03
C ILE A 5 -2.92 17.04 -1.25
N HIS A 6 -2.65 17.82 -2.30
CA HIS A 6 -1.98 17.34 -3.51
C HIS A 6 -0.57 16.82 -3.25
N ILE A 7 0.19 17.45 -2.35
CA ILE A 7 1.49 16.93 -1.91
C ILE A 7 1.32 15.56 -1.27
N PHE A 8 0.39 15.40 -0.32
CA PHE A 8 0.16 14.12 0.35
C PHE A 8 -0.42 13.05 -0.58
N VAL A 9 -1.25 13.42 -1.56
CA VAL A 9 -1.69 12.52 -2.63
C VAL A 9 -0.48 12.03 -3.44
N GLY A 10 0.41 12.94 -3.83
CA GLY A 10 1.66 12.59 -4.52
C GLY A 10 2.52 11.62 -3.70
N LEU A 11 2.72 11.90 -2.42
CA LEU A 11 3.45 11.00 -1.51
C LEU A 11 2.76 9.64 -1.34
N HIS A 12 1.42 9.61 -1.31
CA HIS A 12 0.66 8.37 -1.23
C HIS A 12 0.87 7.52 -2.49
N ILE A 13 0.86 8.13 -3.67
CA ILE A 13 1.15 7.47 -4.95
C ILE A 13 2.59 6.94 -4.98
N ILE A 14 3.56 7.69 -4.45
CA ILE A 14 4.93 7.21 -4.31
C ILE A 14 4.98 5.97 -3.40
N GLY A 15 4.20 5.94 -2.31
CA GLY A 15 4.06 4.77 -1.46
C GLY A 15 3.53 3.54 -2.21
N ILE A 16 2.50 3.73 -3.05
CA ILE A 16 1.97 2.68 -3.95
C ILE A 16 3.06 2.20 -4.90
N ALA A 17 3.78 3.13 -5.55
CA ALA A 17 4.84 2.82 -6.50
C ALA A 17 6.00 2.07 -5.85
N ALA A 18 6.38 2.41 -4.61
CA ALA A 18 7.41 1.71 -3.86
C ALA A 18 6.97 0.27 -3.50
N LEU A 19 5.74 0.09 -3.01
CA LEU A 19 5.23 -1.23 -2.67
C LEU A 19 5.04 -2.12 -3.90
N LEU A 20 4.27 -1.64 -4.89
CA LEU A 20 4.00 -2.38 -6.12
C LEU A 20 5.27 -2.55 -6.96
N GLY A 21 6.11 -1.52 -7.08
CA GLY A 21 7.40 -1.60 -7.77
C GLY A 21 8.35 -2.59 -7.11
N GLY A 22 8.42 -2.59 -5.77
CA GLY A 22 9.16 -3.60 -5.01
C GLY A 22 8.67 -5.02 -5.29
N PHE A 23 7.35 -5.22 -5.37
CA PHE A 23 6.77 -6.50 -5.80
C PHE A 23 7.15 -6.88 -7.24
N LEU A 24 7.00 -5.96 -8.19
CA LEU A 24 7.26 -6.20 -9.61
C LEU A 24 8.74 -6.57 -9.87
N THR A 25 9.67 -5.92 -9.18
CA THR A 25 11.11 -6.25 -9.28
C THR A 25 11.45 -7.64 -8.76
N GLN A 26 10.64 -8.20 -7.86
CA GLN A 26 10.81 -9.53 -7.29
C GLN A 26 10.07 -10.64 -8.06
N MET A 27 9.31 -10.33 -9.12
CA MET A 27 8.55 -11.34 -9.88
C MET A 27 9.42 -12.45 -10.45
N LYS A 28 10.62 -12.13 -10.94
CA LYS A 28 11.57 -13.14 -11.43
C LYS A 28 12.03 -14.07 -10.30
N ALA A 29 12.35 -13.51 -9.14
CA ALA A 29 12.73 -14.26 -7.94
C ALA A 29 11.56 -15.13 -7.44
N MET A 30 10.32 -14.63 -7.53
CA MET A 30 9.11 -15.41 -7.22
C MET A 30 8.98 -16.63 -8.13
N GLY A 31 9.28 -16.49 -9.43
CA GLY A 31 9.33 -17.60 -10.38
C GLY A 31 10.38 -18.66 -10.03
N GLN A 32 11.45 -18.26 -9.34
CA GLN A 32 12.55 -19.13 -8.90
C GLN A 32 12.39 -19.63 -7.45
N GLY A 33 11.32 -19.25 -6.75
CA GLY A 33 11.13 -19.61 -5.33
C GLY A 33 12.07 -18.90 -4.36
N THR A 34 12.63 -17.75 -4.75
CA THR A 34 13.61 -16.97 -3.99
C THR A 34 13.15 -15.53 -3.70
N ALA A 35 11.86 -15.24 -3.93
CA ALA A 35 11.30 -13.93 -3.61
C ALA A 35 11.39 -13.63 -2.11
N ARG A 36 11.58 -12.35 -1.79
CA ARG A 36 11.55 -11.84 -0.42
C ARG A 36 10.88 -10.47 -0.37
N PHE A 37 10.40 -10.08 0.80
CA PHE A 37 9.97 -8.71 1.00
C PHE A 37 11.17 -7.78 1.12
N THR A 38 11.22 -6.75 0.28
CA THR A 38 12.32 -5.78 0.31
C THR A 38 12.01 -4.64 1.28
N PRO A 39 13.04 -3.95 1.81
CA PRO A 39 12.82 -2.77 2.64
C PRO A 39 11.96 -1.71 1.94
N VAL A 40 12.10 -1.55 0.62
CA VAL A 40 11.30 -0.61 -0.18
C VAL A 40 9.81 -0.92 -0.10
N MET A 41 9.42 -2.19 -0.09
CA MET A 41 8.02 -2.59 0.06
C MET A 41 7.46 -2.17 1.42
N LEU A 42 8.22 -2.38 2.49
CA LEU A 42 7.82 -1.98 3.84
C LEU A 42 7.67 -0.46 3.96
N HIS A 43 8.65 0.30 3.47
CA HIS A 43 8.59 1.76 3.49
C HIS A 43 7.44 2.30 2.62
N GLY A 44 7.16 1.66 1.48
CA GLY A 44 6.01 1.99 0.64
C GLY A 44 4.68 1.80 1.38
N ALA A 45 4.51 0.66 2.04
CA ALA A 45 3.33 0.37 2.86
C ALA A 45 3.16 1.37 4.02
N LEU A 46 4.24 1.68 4.75
CA LEU A 46 4.23 2.68 5.82
C LEU A 46 3.94 4.09 5.31
N THR A 47 4.51 4.47 4.17
CA THR A 47 4.26 5.76 3.54
C THR A 47 2.78 5.89 3.18
N MET A 48 2.18 4.87 2.59
CA MET A 48 0.74 4.87 2.30
C MET A 48 -0.11 4.99 3.57
N LEU A 49 0.28 4.33 4.67
CA LEU A 49 -0.47 4.37 5.91
C LEU A 49 -0.48 5.78 6.51
N VAL A 50 0.70 6.39 6.62
CA VAL A 50 0.86 7.75 7.17
C VAL A 50 0.15 8.76 6.28
N THR A 51 0.44 8.76 4.98
CA THR A 51 -0.16 9.71 4.04
C THR A 51 -1.66 9.53 3.92
N GLY A 52 -2.17 8.29 3.96
CA GLY A 52 -3.61 8.00 3.94
C GLY A 52 -4.34 8.54 5.17
N ALA A 53 -3.77 8.35 6.36
CA ALA A 53 -4.32 8.90 7.60
C ALA A 53 -4.35 10.44 7.58
N VAL A 54 -3.26 11.06 7.09
CA VAL A 54 -3.20 12.52 6.92
C VAL A 54 -4.25 13.02 5.93
N LEU A 55 -4.42 12.34 4.78
CA LEU A 55 -5.42 12.73 3.78
C LEU A 55 -6.84 12.66 4.31
N ILE A 56 -7.18 11.64 5.11
CA ILE A 56 -8.49 11.57 5.79
C ILE A 56 -8.69 12.80 6.69
N GLY A 57 -7.69 13.12 7.51
CA GLY A 57 -7.76 14.28 8.41
C GLY A 57 -7.88 15.61 7.68
N LEU A 58 -7.12 15.80 6.59
CA LEU A 58 -7.16 17.03 5.79
C LEU A 58 -8.50 17.21 5.07
N ASN A 59 -9.09 16.14 4.52
CA ASN A 59 -10.39 16.21 3.86
C ASN A 59 -11.51 16.49 4.86
N GLN A 60 -11.48 15.87 6.04
CA GLN A 60 -12.45 16.16 7.10
C GLN A 60 -12.33 17.61 7.61
N ALA A 61 -11.10 18.14 7.73
CA ALA A 61 -10.88 19.54 8.12
C ALA A 61 -11.35 20.57 7.07
N GLN A 62 -11.64 20.13 5.83
CA GLN A 62 -12.24 20.96 4.79
C GLN A 62 -13.74 20.71 4.61
N ASP A 63 -14.39 20.02 5.56
CA ASP A 63 -15.81 19.63 5.49
C ASP A 63 -16.18 18.90 4.19
N THR A 64 -15.19 18.22 3.58
CA THR A 64 -15.39 17.44 2.36
C THR A 64 -16.04 16.11 2.73
N ALA A 65 -17.09 15.72 2.00
CA ALA A 65 -17.74 14.42 2.18
C ALA A 65 -16.73 13.29 1.89
N VAL A 66 -16.38 12.51 2.92
CA VAL A 66 -15.49 11.35 2.80
C VAL A 66 -16.33 10.08 2.91
N ASP A 67 -16.18 9.17 1.95
CA ASP A 67 -16.70 7.81 2.08
C ASP A 67 -15.87 7.03 3.11
N ASN A 68 -16.32 7.05 4.36
CA ASN A 68 -15.68 6.37 5.47
C ASN A 68 -15.61 4.84 5.27
N VAL A 69 -16.53 4.25 4.52
CA VAL A 69 -16.52 2.80 4.23
C VAL A 69 -15.38 2.48 3.26
N LYS A 70 -15.29 3.21 2.16
CA LYS A 70 -14.17 3.09 1.20
C LYS A 70 -12.83 3.28 1.90
N MET A 71 -12.71 4.29 2.76
CA MET A 71 -11.47 4.55 3.49
C MET A 71 -11.15 3.45 4.51
N GLY A 72 -12.16 2.93 5.23
CA GLY A 72 -12.00 1.83 6.17
C GLY A 72 -11.54 0.54 5.49
N VAL A 73 -12.12 0.19 4.34
CA VAL A 73 -11.74 -0.98 3.55
C VAL A 73 -10.29 -0.86 3.07
N LYS A 74 -9.90 0.28 2.48
CA LYS A 74 -8.51 0.51 2.03
C LYS A 74 -7.52 0.41 3.18
N LEU A 75 -7.86 0.98 4.33
CA LEU A 75 -7.02 0.89 5.52
C LEU A 75 -6.88 -0.56 5.98
N ALA A 76 -7.96 -1.32 6.07
CA ALA A 76 -7.93 -2.73 6.47
C ALA A 76 -7.03 -3.56 5.55
N VAL A 77 -7.18 -3.41 4.22
CA VAL A 77 -6.32 -4.09 3.24
C VAL A 77 -4.85 -3.70 3.41
N LEU A 78 -4.57 -2.41 3.61
CA LEU A 78 -3.21 -1.93 3.83
C LEU A 78 -2.59 -2.47 5.12
N ILE A 79 -3.36 -2.59 6.20
CA ILE A 79 -2.90 -3.17 7.46
C ILE A 79 -2.55 -4.66 7.29
N VAL A 80 -3.36 -5.42 6.55
CA VAL A 80 -3.04 -6.82 6.23
C VAL A 80 -1.73 -6.90 5.44
N ILE A 81 -1.58 -6.08 4.40
CA ILE A 81 -0.33 -6.00 3.62
C ILE A 81 0.86 -5.68 4.52
N LEU A 82 0.74 -4.63 5.33
CA LEU A 82 1.82 -4.18 6.21
C LEU A 82 2.19 -5.25 7.22
N GLY A 83 1.21 -5.93 7.83
CA GLY A 83 1.43 -7.02 8.76
C GLY A 83 2.19 -8.18 8.11
N LEU A 84 1.78 -8.61 6.92
CA LEU A 84 2.45 -9.68 6.18
C LEU A 84 3.90 -9.30 5.82
N VAL A 85 4.09 -8.11 5.25
CA VAL A 85 5.42 -7.59 4.86
C VAL A 85 6.32 -7.42 6.08
N TYR A 86 5.79 -6.90 7.19
CA TYR A 86 6.54 -6.64 8.42
C TYR A 86 6.97 -7.93 9.11
N VAL A 87 6.06 -8.90 9.31
CA VAL A 87 6.35 -10.16 10.00
C VAL A 87 7.40 -10.97 9.23
N LYS A 88 7.34 -10.94 7.90
CA LYS A 88 8.19 -11.73 7.01
C LYS A 88 9.40 -10.96 6.47
N ARG A 89 9.67 -9.75 6.97
CA ARG A 89 10.72 -8.85 6.45
C ARG A 89 12.13 -9.41 6.60
N ASP A 90 12.36 -10.20 7.64
CA ASP A 90 13.66 -10.75 8.00
C ASP A 90 13.89 -12.14 7.36
N GLU A 91 12.89 -12.67 6.63
CA GLU A 91 13.03 -13.94 5.92
C GLU A 91 13.79 -13.74 4.61
N GLU A 92 14.79 -14.60 4.36
CA GLU A 92 15.57 -14.58 3.12
C GLU A 92 14.74 -14.99 1.91
N LYS A 93 13.67 -15.78 2.12
CA LYS A 93 12.75 -16.27 1.10
C LYS A 93 11.34 -16.36 1.68
N VAL A 94 10.35 -16.01 0.88
CA VAL A 94 8.94 -16.05 1.22
C VAL A 94 8.23 -16.99 0.24
N GLU A 95 7.25 -17.74 0.75
CA GLU A 95 6.44 -18.63 -0.08
C GLU A 95 5.75 -17.87 -1.22
N LYS A 96 5.77 -18.46 -2.42
CA LYS A 96 5.20 -17.86 -3.63
C LYS A 96 3.72 -17.44 -3.48
N PRO A 97 2.81 -18.25 -2.89
CA PRO A 97 1.43 -17.83 -2.68
C PRO A 97 1.32 -16.59 -1.79
N LEU A 98 2.11 -16.53 -0.72
CA LEU A 98 2.09 -15.40 0.22
C LEU A 98 2.65 -14.13 -0.42
N PHE A 99 3.75 -14.25 -1.17
CA PHE A 99 4.32 -13.12 -1.91
C PHE A 99 3.36 -12.62 -2.99
N GLY A 100 2.70 -13.53 -3.72
CA GLY A 100 1.65 -13.21 -4.69
C GLY A 100 0.43 -12.55 -4.06
N LEU A 101 0.01 -12.99 -2.86
CA LEU A 101 -1.09 -12.38 -2.12
C LEU A 101 -0.82 -10.91 -1.81
N VAL A 102 0.38 -10.54 -1.36
CA VAL A 102 0.74 -9.14 -1.09
C VAL A 102 0.65 -8.29 -2.35
N GLY A 103 1.18 -8.77 -3.48
CA GLY A 103 1.06 -8.08 -4.76
C GLY A 103 -0.40 -7.92 -5.21
N GLY A 104 -1.20 -8.98 -5.08
CA GLY A 104 -2.63 -8.98 -5.41
C GLY A 104 -3.42 -8.00 -4.54
N LEU A 105 -3.23 -8.03 -3.23
CA LEU A 105 -3.87 -7.09 -2.29
C LEU A 105 -3.46 -5.64 -2.59
N THR A 106 -2.21 -5.41 -2.97
CA THR A 106 -1.74 -4.07 -3.38
C THR A 106 -2.51 -3.57 -4.59
N LEU A 107 -2.67 -4.40 -5.63
CA LEU A 107 -3.45 -4.05 -6.82
C LEU A 107 -4.92 -3.82 -6.50
N VAL A 108 -5.53 -4.71 -5.69
CA VAL A 108 -6.92 -4.55 -5.23
C VAL A 108 -7.09 -3.22 -4.50
N ASN A 109 -6.17 -2.85 -3.60
CA ASN A 109 -6.22 -1.58 -2.88
C ASN A 109 -6.17 -0.36 -3.82
N VAL A 110 -5.38 -0.45 -4.90
CA VAL A 110 -5.36 0.58 -5.96
C VAL A 110 -6.70 0.63 -6.69
N PHE A 111 -7.23 -0.50 -7.15
CA PHE A 111 -8.49 -0.51 -7.88
C PHE A 111 -9.68 -0.04 -7.02
N ILE A 112 -9.72 -0.39 -5.72
CA ILE A 112 -10.70 0.17 -4.79
C ILE A 112 -10.60 1.70 -4.76
N ALA A 113 -9.38 2.26 -4.77
CA ALA A 113 -9.22 3.71 -4.77
C ALA A 113 -9.84 4.38 -6.00
N VAL A 114 -9.67 3.78 -7.18
CA VAL A 114 -9.98 4.40 -8.48
C VAL A 114 -11.37 4.05 -9.00
N LEU A 115 -11.87 2.84 -8.73
CA LEU A 115 -13.13 2.33 -9.30
C LEU A 115 -14.35 2.47 -8.39
N TRP A 116 -14.14 2.64 -7.08
CA TRP A 116 -15.25 2.81 -6.13
C TRP A 116 -15.79 4.24 -6.18
N THR A 117 -17.05 4.39 -6.59
CA THR A 117 -17.78 5.66 -6.73
C THR A 117 -18.88 5.82 -5.71
#